data_AF-A0A4P6JJS6-F1
#
_entry.id   AF-A0A4P6JJS6-F1
#
_cell.length_a   1.000
_cell.length_b   1.000
_cell.length_c   1.000
_cell.angle_alpha   90.00
_cell.angle_beta   90.00
_cell.angle_gamma   90.00
#
_symmetry.space_group_name_H-M   'P 1'
#
loop_
_entity.id
_entity.type
_entity.pdbx_description
1 polymer ?
#
loop_
_entity_poly.entity_id
_entity_poly.type
_entity_poly.pdbx_seq_one_letter_code
_entity_poly.pdbx_strand_id
1 'polypeptide(L)' 'MPNNSEVARLLENIRLSYESAYLAMHGPAIVGRHEIITRKMENMQKDQAQLQTIVGEQEANRLVAETLNEPLESEAPGS' A
#
# COMPACT_ATOMS: atom_id res chain seq x y z
N MET A 1 -16.18 0.48 17.95
CA MET A 1 -16.39 -0.51 16.86
C MET A 1 -15.03 -1.03 16.43
N PRO A 2 -14.75 -2.35 16.47
CA PRO A 2 -13.41 -2.89 16.26
C PRO A 2 -12.87 -2.77 14.82
N ASN A 3 -13.73 -2.61 13.81
CA ASN A 3 -13.32 -2.73 12.41
C ASN A 3 -12.60 -1.50 11.84
N ASN A 4 -12.92 -0.27 12.28
CA ASN A 4 -12.34 0.93 11.63
C ASN A 4 -10.84 1.08 11.90
N SER A 5 -10.38 0.72 13.10
CA SER A 5 -8.95 0.78 13.44
C SER A 5 -8.15 -0.33 12.74
N GLU A 6 -8.77 -1.48 12.51
CA GLU A 6 -8.14 -2.59 11.81
C GLU A 6 -8.05 -2.31 10.30
N VAL A 7 -9.11 -1.76 9.71
CA VAL A 7 -9.14 -1.28 8.32
C VAL A 7 -8.07 -0.22 8.11
N ALA A 8 -7.98 0.80 8.98
CA ALA A 8 -6.97 1.85 8.87
C ALA A 8 -5.54 1.30 8.92
N ARG A 9 -5.28 0.31 9.79
CA ARG A 9 -3.97 -0.35 9.89
C ARG A 9 -3.62 -1.13 8.62
N LEU A 10 -4.59 -1.83 8.03
CA LEU A 10 -4.39 -2.59 6.79
C LEU A 10 -4.10 -1.66 5.61
N LEU A 11 -4.84 -0.55 5.49
CA LEU A 11 -4.61 0.44 4.43
C LEU A 11 -3.21 1.07 4.54
N GLU A 12 -2.78 1.42 5.75
CA GLU A 12 -1.43 1.98 5.94
C GLU A 12 -0.32 0.97 5.59
N ASN A 13 -0.48 -0.31 5.95
CA ASN A 13 0.48 -1.34 5.57
C ASN A 13 0.55 -1.55 4.05
N ILE A 14 -0.60 -1.49 3.36
CA ILE A 14 -0.71 -1.56 1.91
C ILE A 14 0.05 -0.38 1.27
N ARG A 15 -0.23 0.84 1.74
CA ARG A 15 0.42 2.08 1.26
C ARG A 15 1.94 2.00 1.39
N LEU A 16 2.44 1.66 2.59
CA LEU A 16 3.87 1.55 2.86
C LEU A 16 4.56 0.46 2.03
N SER A 17 3.90 -0.69 1.85
CA SER A 17 4.45 -1.79 1.05
C SER A 17 4.56 -1.42 -0.42
N TYR A 18 3.54 -0.76 -0.97
CA TYR A 18 3.54 -0.26 -2.33
C TYR A 18 4.59 0.83 -2.56
N GLU A 19 4.60 1.87 -1.71
CA GLU A 19 5.55 2.98 -1.80
C GLU A 19 7.00 2.49 -1.76
N SER A 20 7.31 1.60 -0.82
CA SER A 20 8.66 1.05 -0.70
C SER A 20 9.04 0.08 -1.82
N ALA A 21 8.09 -0.61 -2.44
CA ALA A 21 8.35 -1.41 -3.64
C ALA A 21 8.60 -0.51 -4.86
N TYR A 22 7.78 0.53 -5.03
CA TYR A 22 7.92 1.52 -6.10
C TYR A 22 9.27 2.23 -6.03
N LEU A 23 9.67 2.71 -4.85
CA LEU A 23 10.98 3.33 -4.63
C LEU A 23 12.15 2.37 -4.89
N ALA A 24 12.00 1.09 -4.55
CA ALA A 24 13.04 0.07 -4.82
C ALA A 24 13.15 -0.34 -6.30
N MET A 25 12.11 -0.05 -7.11
CA MET A 25 12.09 -0.33 -8.55
C MET A 25 12.49 0.88 -9.40
N HIS A 26 12.11 2.08 -8.96
CA HIS A 26 12.20 3.30 -9.77
C HIS A 26 13.09 4.39 -9.14
N GLY A 27 13.53 4.21 -7.90
CA GLY A 27 14.32 5.20 -7.17
C GLY A 27 15.77 5.31 -7.69
N PRO A 28 16.35 6.52 -7.72
CA PRO A 28 17.67 6.78 -8.31
C PRO A 28 18.87 6.17 -7.55
N ALA A 29 18.66 5.62 -6.35
CA ALA A 29 19.74 5.13 -5.49
C ALA A 29 19.67 3.63 -5.11
N ILE A 30 18.56 2.93 -5.34
CA ILE A 30 18.41 1.53 -4.87
C ILE A 30 17.57 0.74 -5.88
N VAL A 31 18.24 -0.04 -6.73
CA VAL A 31 17.59 -1.21 -7.36
C VAL A 31 17.59 -2.31 -6.31
N GLY A 32 16.47 -2.48 -5.62
CA GLY A 32 16.32 -3.53 -4.61
C GLY A 32 16.40 -4.92 -5.25
N ARG A 33 16.92 -5.92 -4.53
CA ARG A 33 16.83 -7.32 -4.99
C ARG A 33 15.36 -7.68 -5.22
N HIS A 34 15.09 -8.45 -6.28
CA HIS A 34 13.73 -8.93 -6.59
C HIS A 34 13.02 -9.54 -5.38
N GLU A 35 13.72 -10.31 -4.54
CA GLU A 35 13.17 -10.89 -3.31
C GLU A 35 12.54 -9.86 -2.35
N ILE A 36 13.11 -8.66 -2.27
CA ILE A 36 12.61 -7.58 -1.40
C ILE A 36 11.31 -7.01 -1.97
N ILE A 37 11.27 -6.79 -3.29
CA ILE A 37 10.09 -6.30 -4.00
C ILE A 37 8.97 -7.34 -3.93
N THR A 38 9.28 -8.61 -4.22
CA THR A 38 8.35 -9.74 -4.12
C THR A 38 7.74 -9.83 -2.73
N ARG A 39 8.56 -9.77 -1.67
CA ARG A 39 8.05 -9.85 -0.29
C ARG A 39 7.12 -8.68 0.07
N LYS A 40 7.35 -7.49 -0.48
CA LYS A 40 6.47 -6.32 -0.28
C LYS A 40 5.13 -6.51 -0.99
N MET A 41 5.15 -7.00 -2.23
CA MET A 41 3.93 -7.29 -2.99
C MET A 41 3.12 -8.43 -2.35
N GLU A 42 3.77 -9.47 -1.83
CA GLU A 42 3.10 -10.55 -1.10
C GLU A 42 2.42 -10.06 0.18
N ASN A 43 3.05 -9.14 0.92
CA ASN A 43 2.46 -8.55 2.11
C ASN A 43 1.21 -7.72 1.75
N MET A 44 1.30 -6.89 0.70
CA MET A 44 0.16 -6.13 0.19
C MET A 44 -1.00 -7.06 -0.19
N GLN A 45 -0.74 -8.18 -0.87
CA GLN A 45 -1.78 -9.14 -1.24
C GLN A 45 -2.44 -9.78 -0.02
N LYS A 46 -1.67 -10.10 1.04
CA LYS A 46 -2.20 -10.63 2.29
C LYS A 46 -3.09 -9.63 3.01
N ASP A 47 -2.65 -8.37 3.08
CA ASP A 47 -3.40 -7.30 3.74
C ASP A 47 -4.69 -6.97 2.96
N GLN A 48 -4.65 -6.97 1.63
CA GLN A 48 -5.84 -6.83 0.79
C GLN A 48 -6.82 -7.99 1.00
N ALA A 49 -6.33 -9.24 1.06
CA ALA A 49 -7.19 -10.39 1.34
C ALA A 49 -7.85 -10.29 2.72
N GLN A 50 -7.13 -9.82 3.74
CA GLN A 50 -7.72 -9.57 5.07
C GLN A 50 -8.77 -8.45 5.01
N LEU A 51 -8.49 -7.36 4.32
CA LEU A 51 -9.43 -6.26 4.14
C LEU A 51 -10.73 -6.73 3.47
N GLN A 52 -10.64 -7.57 2.43
CA GLN A 52 -11.79 -8.18 1.77
C GLN A 52 -12.69 -8.96 2.74
N THR A 53 -12.12 -9.65 3.73
CA THR A 53 -12.92 -10.39 4.74
C THR A 53 -13.68 -9.46 5.69
N ILE A 54 -13.25 -8.22 5.86
CA ILE A 54 -13.82 -7.26 6.82
C ILE A 54 -14.87 -6.36 6.16
N VAL A 55 -14.58 -5.82 4.97
CA VAL A 55 -15.43 -4.82 4.30
C VAL A 55 -16.13 -5.35 3.04
N GLY A 56 -15.79 -6.56 2.60
CA GLY A 56 -16.26 -7.13 1.34
C GLY A 56 -15.36 -6.74 0.16
N GLU A 57 -15.43 -7.53 -0.91
CA GLU A 57 -14.50 -7.44 -2.05
C GLU A 57 -14.55 -6.08 -2.77
N GLN A 58 -15.75 -5.57 -3.07
CA GLN A 58 -15.90 -4.31 -3.80
C GLN A 58 -15.38 -3.12 -3.01
N GLU A 59 -15.68 -3.07 -1.71
CA GLU A 59 -15.23 -1.99 -0.83
C GLU A 59 -13.72 -2.07 -0.57
N ALA A 60 -13.17 -3.27 -0.40
CA ALA A 60 -11.73 -3.45 -0.26
C ALA A 60 -10.97 -2.97 -1.51
N ASN A 61 -11.44 -3.31 -2.71
CA ASN A 61 -10.81 -2.85 -3.95
C ASN A 61 -10.90 -1.33 -4.12
N ARG A 62 -12.03 -0.73 -3.74
CA ARG A 62 -12.21 0.72 -3.75
C ARG A 62 -11.24 1.41 -2.79
N LEU A 63 -11.18 0.98 -1.52
CA LEU A 63 -10.31 1.56 -0.50
C LEU A 63 -8.83 1.43 -0.88
N VAL A 64 -8.43 0.30 -1.46
CA VAL A 64 -7.06 0.12 -1.98
C VAL A 64 -6.79 1.07 -3.14
N ALA A 65 -7.70 1.20 -4.10
CA ALA A 65 -7.53 2.11 -5.22
C ALA A 65 -7.47 3.58 -4.77
N GLU A 66 -8.28 3.98 -3.78
CA GLU A 66 -8.23 5.32 -3.18
C GLU A 66 -6.89 5.55 -2.46
N THR A 67 -6.45 4.59 -1.64
CA THR A 67 -5.18 4.67 -0.88
C THR A 67 -3.95 4.74 -1.79
N LEU A 68 -3.97 4.08 -2.95
CA LEU A 68 -2.84 4.07 -3.89
C LEU A 68 -2.90 5.23 -4.91
N ASN A 69 -4.07 5.82 -5.15
CA ASN A 69 -4.24 7.00 -6.00
C ASN A 69 -4.15 8.31 -5.21
N GLU A 70 -4.20 8.28 -3.88
CA GLU A 70 -3.88 9.45 -3.08
C GLU A 70 -2.45 9.90 -3.41
N PRO A 71 -2.26 11.15 -3.89
CA PRO A 71 -0.93 11.67 -4.09
C PRO A 71 -0.21 11.63 -2.75
N LEU A 72 0.97 10.99 -2.72
CA LEU A 72 1.88 11.09 -1.59
C LEU A 72 2.07 12.59 -1.34
N GLU A 73 1.44 13.15 -0.30
CA GLU A 73 1.75 14.49 0.19
C GLU A 73 3.17 14.45 0.76
N SER A 74 4.13 14.50 -0.16
CA SER A 74 5.49 14.95 0.06
C SER A 74 5.61 16.23 -0.75
N GLU A 75 5.57 17.35 -0.04
CA GLU A 75 5.82 18.68 -0.54
C GLU A 75 7.00 18.75 -1.53
N ALA A 76 6.75 19.42 -2.65
CA ALA A 76 7.58 20.53 -3.09
C ALA A 76 6.74 21.43 -4.02
N PRO A 77 6.07 22.47 -3.50
CA PRO A 77 5.66 23.60 -4.33
C PRO A 77 6.91 24.47 -4.57
N GLY A 78 7.31 24.58 -5.83
CA GLY A 78 8.20 25.64 -6.28
C GLY A 78 9.65 25.21 -6.52
N SER A 79 9.99 25.06 -7.79
CA SER A 79 11.23 25.55 -8.39
C SER A 79 10.96 25.91 -9.84
#